data_AF-A0AAW2K7F3-F1
#
_entry.id   AF-A0AAW2K7F3-F1
#
_cell.length_a   1.000
_cell.length_b   1.000
_cell.length_c   1.000
_cell.angle_alpha   90.00
_cell.angle_beta   90.00
_cell.angle_gamma   90.00
#
_symmetry.space_group_name_H-M   'P 1'
#
loop_
_entity.id
_entity.type
_entity.pdbx_description
1 polymer ?
#
loop_
_entity_poly.entity_id
_entity_poly.type
_entity_poly.pdbx_seq_one_letter_code
_entity_poly.pdbx_strand_id
1 'polypeptide(L)'
;MLVMDIKRLNNMMSDHGIYSRERLLIPVSKPEILINSTCYIEVDTHAKREVVVLYLDGGPGPDRNLNSLLNRLTTERAKRRVIDSLKRSMHVDDGTAQYYLSVSNGDPRAALTQFSEDLSWERQVGMA
;
A
#
# COMPACT_ATOMS: atom_id res chain seq x y z
N MET A 1 11.03 -10.61 21.43
CA MET A 1 9.56 -10.76 21.47
C MET A 1 8.97 -9.39 21.19
N LEU A 2 8.41 -9.13 19.99
CA LEU A 2 7.71 -7.87 19.65
C LEU A 2 7.21 -7.87 18.19
N VAL A 3 8.04 -8.30 17.23
CA VAL A 3 7.69 -8.23 15.79
C VAL A 3 6.58 -9.21 15.41
N MET A 4 6.62 -10.44 15.93
CA MET A 4 5.57 -11.44 15.67
C MET A 4 4.22 -11.03 16.25
N ASP A 5 4.22 -10.41 17.44
CA ASP A 5 3.00 -9.96 18.11
C ASP A 5 2.35 -8.81 17.37
N ILE A 6 3.15 -7.87 16.85
CA ILE A 6 2.67 -6.80 15.96
C ILE A 6 2.09 -7.40 14.68
N LYS A 7 2.77 -8.35 14.04
CA LYS A 7 2.27 -9.03 12.83
C LYS A 7 0.92 -9.70 13.11
N ARG A 8 0.81 -10.43 14.22
CA ARG A 8 -0.42 -11.11 14.64
C ARG A 8 -1.54 -10.14 15.01
N LEU A 9 -1.23 -9.02 15.68
CA LEU A 9 -2.20 -7.97 16.04
C LEU A 9 -2.71 -7.21 14.81
N ASN A 10 -1.92 -7.12 13.75
CA ASN A 10 -2.31 -6.44 12.52
C ASN A 10 -2.80 -7.39 11.42
N ASN A 11 -2.94 -8.69 11.71
CA ASN A 11 -3.31 -9.73 10.75
C ASN A 11 -2.37 -9.73 9.52
N MET A 12 -1.06 -9.71 9.78
CA MET A 12 0.00 -9.71 8.75
C MET A 12 0.65 -11.09 8.68
N MET A 13 0.70 -11.66 7.48
CA MET A 13 1.45 -12.90 7.18
C MET A 13 2.87 -12.62 6.64
N SER A 14 3.14 -11.42 6.13
CA SER A 14 4.43 -11.05 5.53
C SER A 14 4.77 -9.57 5.76
N ASP A 15 6.04 -9.22 5.55
CA ASP A 15 6.53 -7.85 5.72
C ASP A 15 5.96 -6.87 4.68
N HIS A 16 5.55 -7.36 3.52
CA HIS A 16 4.81 -6.58 2.52
C HIS A 16 3.51 -5.98 3.11
N GLY A 17 2.94 -6.63 4.13
CA GLY A 17 1.77 -6.13 4.86
C GLY A 17 2.01 -4.78 5.55
N ILE A 18 3.25 -4.46 5.92
CA ILE A 18 3.62 -3.21 6.60
C ILE A 18 3.43 -2.03 5.64
N TYR A 19 3.90 -2.15 4.39
CA TYR A 19 3.82 -1.07 3.40
C TYR A 19 2.41 -0.86 2.83
N SER A 20 1.55 -1.89 2.91
CA SER A 20 0.17 -1.82 2.41
C SER A 20 -0.82 -1.11 3.35
N ARG A 21 -0.41 -0.82 4.60
CA ARG A 21 -1.31 -0.33 5.65
C ARG A 21 -1.05 1.13 5.95
N GLU A 22 -2.14 1.87 6.18
CA GLU A 22 -2.08 3.29 6.57
C GLU A 22 -1.59 3.48 8.02
N ARG A 23 -1.83 2.49 8.89
CA ARG A 23 -1.39 2.47 10.28
C ARG A 23 -1.12 1.05 10.77
N LEU A 24 -0.31 0.94 11.82
CA LEU A 24 -0.06 -0.31 12.54
C LEU A 24 -0.45 -0.17 14.00
N LEU A 25 -1.16 -1.17 14.51
CA LEU A 25 -1.45 -1.33 15.93
C LEU A 25 -0.21 -1.84 16.64
N ILE A 26 0.28 -1.07 17.62
CA ILE A 26 1.41 -1.47 18.46
C ILE A 26 0.86 -1.87 19.83
N PRO A 27 1.11 -3.11 20.30
CA PRO A 27 0.71 -3.51 21.64
C PRO A 27 1.38 -2.63 22.68
N VAL A 28 0.61 -2.17 23.66
CA VAL A 28 1.12 -1.42 24.80
C VAL A 28 1.73 -2.40 25.80
N SER A 29 3.06 -2.38 25.95
CA SER A 29 3.76 -3.27 26.89
C SER A 29 3.68 -2.84 28.35
N LYS A 30 3.51 -1.53 28.60
CA LYS A 30 3.46 -0.96 29.95
C LYS A 30 2.07 -0.35 30.20
N PRO A 31 1.23 -0.94 31.06
CA PRO A 31 -0.12 -0.43 31.31
C PRO A 31 -0.12 0.95 31.98
N GLU A 32 0.99 1.34 32.62
CA GLU A 32 1.18 2.64 33.26
C GLU A 32 0.93 3.82 32.31
N ILE A 33 1.23 3.66 31.00
CA ILE A 33 1.00 4.71 30.00
C ILE A 33 -0.49 5.00 29.76
N LEU A 34 -1.37 4.08 30.16
CA LEU A 34 -2.81 4.23 30.01
C LEU A 34 -3.44 5.00 31.19
N ILE A 35 -2.71 5.15 32.31
CA ILE A 35 -3.22 5.84 33.50
C ILE A 35 -3.39 7.32 33.17
N ASN A 36 -4.59 7.85 33.40
CA ASN A 36 -5.00 9.23 33.08
C ASN A 36 -4.88 9.61 31.58
N SER A 37 -4.78 8.61 30.70
CA SER A 37 -4.73 8.82 29.25
C SER A 37 -6.11 8.63 28.63
N THR A 38 -6.46 9.48 27.65
CA THR A 38 -7.70 9.32 26.88
C THR A 38 -7.49 8.27 25.78
N CYS A 39 -8.21 7.15 25.89
CA CYS A 39 -8.21 6.09 24.90
C CYS A 39 -9.52 6.09 24.10
N TYR A 40 -9.46 5.59 22.87
CA TYR A 40 -10.60 5.54 21.96
C TYR A 40 -10.88 4.08 21.58
N ILE A 41 -12.16 3.75 21.41
CA ILE A 41 -12.57 2.42 20.93
C ILE A 41 -12.75 2.53 19.43
N GLU A 42 -12.03 1.70 18.68
CA GLU A 42 -12.07 1.70 17.22
C GLU A 42 -12.11 0.27 16.67
N VAL A 43 -12.81 0.10 15.55
CA VAL A 43 -12.78 -1.15 14.78
C VAL A 43 -11.73 -1.01 13.68
N ASP A 44 -10.67 -1.80 13.75
CA ASP A 44 -9.63 -1.78 12.73
C ASP A 44 -10.09 -2.49 11.45
N THR A 45 -9.95 -1.82 10.31
CA THR A 45 -10.44 -2.31 9.01
C THR A 45 -9.65 -3.53 8.50
N HIS A 46 -8.35 -3.61 8.80
CA HIS A 46 -7.48 -4.69 8.33
C HIS A 46 -7.45 -5.88 9.30
N ALA A 47 -7.43 -5.60 10.60
CA ALA A 47 -7.43 -6.61 11.65
C ALA A 47 -8.84 -7.14 11.98
N LYS A 48 -9.90 -6.47 11.50
CA LYS A 48 -11.32 -6.86 11.66
C LYS A 48 -11.71 -7.11 13.12
N ARG A 49 -11.20 -6.29 14.04
CA ARG A 49 -11.45 -6.39 15.47
C ARG A 49 -11.58 -5.02 16.11
N GLU A 50 -12.35 -4.99 17.18
CA GLU A 50 -12.46 -3.84 18.07
C GLU A 50 -11.21 -3.76 18.97
N VAL A 51 -10.63 -2.56 19.06
CA VAL A 51 -9.41 -2.28 19.81
C VAL A 51 -9.53 -0.97 20.55
N VAL A 52 -8.86 -0.88 21.69
CA VAL A 52 -8.66 0.37 22.41
C VAL A 52 -7.34 0.98 21.95
N VAL A 53 -7.40 2.18 21.38
CA VAL A 53 -6.24 2.89 20.84
C VAL A 53 -5.93 4.14 21.67
N LEU A 54 -4.64 4.33 21.94
CA LEU A 54 -4.11 5.55 22.53
C LEU A 54 -3.39 6.35 21.45
N TYR A 55 -3.77 7.61 21.28
CA TYR A 55 -3.07 8.56 20.42
C TYR A 55 -2.21 9.48 21.28
N LEU A 56 -0.89 9.41 21.10
CA LEU A 56 0.06 10.23 21.85
C LEU A 56 -0.10 11.74 21.59
N ASP A 57 -0.61 12.11 20.40
CA ASP A 57 -0.78 13.51 19.96
C ASP A 57 -2.19 14.08 20.21
N GLY A 58 -2.95 13.56 21.18
CA GLY A 58 -4.20 14.20 21.63
C GLY A 58 -5.49 13.78 20.89
N GLY A 59 -5.52 12.60 20.28
CA GLY A 59 -6.72 11.98 19.71
C GLY A 59 -6.77 11.96 18.18
N PRO A 60 -7.75 11.25 17.59
CA PRO A 60 -7.97 11.26 16.15
C PRO A 60 -8.63 12.59 15.78
N GLY A 61 -7.83 13.61 15.47
CA GLY A 61 -8.36 14.87 14.94
C GLY A 61 -9.22 14.61 13.68
N PRO A 62 -10.29 15.39 13.45
CA PRO A 62 -11.23 15.20 12.33
C PRO A 62 -10.54 15.15 10.95
N ASP A 63 -9.35 15.75 10.84
CA ASP A 63 -8.58 15.82 9.61
C ASP A 63 -7.84 14.52 9.27
N ARG A 64 -7.60 13.61 10.23
CA ARG A 64 -6.72 12.45 10.00
C ARG A 64 -7.36 11.39 9.11
N ASN A 65 -8.67 11.15 9.29
CA ASN A 65 -9.43 10.20 8.47
C ASN A 65 -9.68 10.77 7.06
N LEU A 66 -9.96 12.08 6.98
CA LEU A 66 -10.13 12.80 5.72
C LEU A 66 -8.84 12.85 4.90
N ASN A 67 -7.71 13.20 5.51
CA ASN A 67 -6.41 13.24 4.82
C ASN A 67 -5.95 11.85 4.38
N SER A 68 -6.20 10.79 5.15
CA SER A 68 -5.87 9.43 4.72
C SER A 68 -6.71 8.99 3.52
N LEU A 69 -8.03 9.20 3.58
CA LEU A 69 -8.94 8.91 2.46
C LEU A 69 -8.62 9.73 1.21
N LEU A 70 -8.29 11.02 1.38
CA LEU A 70 -7.87 11.91 0.30
C LEU A 70 -6.53 11.44 -0.29
N ASN A 71 -5.55 11.08 0.52
CA ASN A 71 -4.27 10.55 0.06
C ASN A 71 -4.42 9.21 -0.68
N ARG A 72 -5.36 8.36 -0.26
CA ARG A 72 -5.67 7.11 -0.98
C ARG A 72 -6.32 7.39 -2.34
N LEU A 73 -7.29 8.32 -2.38
CA LEU A 73 -7.94 8.74 -3.62
C LEU A 73 -6.97 9.42 -4.59
N THR A 74 -6.03 10.23 -4.10
CA THR A 74 -5.01 10.88 -4.92
C THR A 74 -3.97 9.87 -5.42
N THR A 75 -3.53 8.93 -4.58
CA THR A 75 -2.58 7.88 -4.95
C THR A 75 -3.17 6.92 -5.98
N GLU A 76 -4.40 6.46 -5.78
CA GLU A 76 -5.08 5.59 -6.75
C GLU A 76 -5.35 6.31 -8.08
N ARG A 77 -5.73 7.59 -8.05
CA ARG A 77 -5.85 8.39 -9.28
C ARG A 77 -4.51 8.59 -9.98
N ALA A 78 -3.44 8.86 -9.23
CA ALA A 78 -2.11 9.01 -9.78
C ALA A 78 -1.64 7.71 -10.43
N LYS A 79 -1.82 6.59 -9.75
CA LYS A 79 -1.52 5.25 -10.27
C LYS A 79 -2.34 4.93 -11.53
N ARG A 80 -3.64 5.24 -11.53
CA ARG A 80 -4.51 5.07 -12.72
C ARG A 80 -4.00 5.88 -13.92
N ARG A 81 -3.58 7.14 -13.70
CA ARG A 81 -2.99 7.98 -14.76
C ARG A 81 -1.69 7.41 -15.32
N VAL A 82 -0.85 6.81 -14.47
CA VAL A 82 0.39 6.15 -14.91
C VAL A 82 0.07 4.93 -15.76
N ILE A 83 -0.86 4.08 -15.32
CA ILE A 83 -1.31 2.90 -16.08
C ILE A 83 -1.94 3.32 -17.42
N ASP A 84 -2.82 4.32 -17.43
CA ASP A 84 -3.44 4.83 -18.66
C ASP A 84 -2.40 5.39 -19.65
N SER A 85 -1.34 6.03 -19.15
CA SER A 85 -0.26 6.55 -19.98
C SER A 85 0.58 5.42 -20.58
N LEU A 86 0.94 4.43 -19.77
CA LEU A 86 1.64 3.22 -20.21
C LEU A 86 0.84 2.46 -21.26
N LYS A 87 -0.45 2.27 -21.03
CA LYS A 87 -1.38 1.63 -21.95
C LYS A 87 -1.37 2.30 -23.32
N ARG A 88 -1.40 3.64 -23.37
CA ARG A 88 -1.33 4.41 -24.63
C ARG A 88 0.02 4.29 -25.32
N SER A 89 1.12 4.33 -24.55
CA SER A 89 2.47 4.28 -25.12
C SER A 89 2.85 2.89 -25.64
N MET A 90 2.39 1.83 -24.96
CA MET A 90 2.69 0.44 -25.32
C MET A 90 1.64 -0.16 -26.28
N HIS A 91 0.49 0.50 -26.47
CA HIS A 91 -0.65 -0.03 -27.24
C HIS A 91 -1.17 -1.39 -26.74
N VAL A 92 -1.24 -1.58 -25.42
CA VAL A 92 -1.68 -2.82 -24.77
C VAL A 92 -2.97 -2.64 -23.96
N ASP A 93 -3.47 -3.70 -23.33
CA ASP A 93 -4.60 -3.65 -22.39
C ASP A 93 -4.18 -3.24 -20.96
N ASP A 94 -5.17 -3.04 -20.08
CA ASP A 94 -4.96 -2.58 -18.69
C ASP A 94 -4.14 -3.60 -17.88
N GLY A 95 -4.37 -4.90 -18.10
CA GLY A 95 -3.68 -5.98 -17.41
C GLY A 95 -2.21 -6.05 -17.79
N THR A 96 -1.90 -5.95 -19.09
CA THR A 96 -0.52 -5.96 -19.57
C THR A 96 0.24 -4.70 -19.13
N ALA A 97 -0.38 -3.52 -19.17
CA ALA A 97 0.25 -2.29 -18.66
C ALA A 97 0.52 -2.35 -17.15
N GLN A 98 -0.41 -2.92 -16.39
CA GLN A 98 -0.25 -3.11 -14.95
C GLN A 98 0.84 -4.14 -14.63
N TYR A 99 0.97 -5.21 -15.42
CA TYR A 99 2.02 -6.21 -15.27
C TYR A 99 3.42 -5.60 -15.39
N TYR A 100 3.72 -4.88 -16.47
CA TYR A 100 5.05 -4.28 -16.66
C TYR A 100 5.36 -3.20 -15.62
N LEU A 101 4.36 -2.41 -15.20
CA LEU A 101 4.53 -1.44 -14.11
C LEU A 101 4.85 -2.13 -12.77
N SER A 102 4.22 -3.28 -12.49
CA SER A 102 4.47 -4.07 -11.29
C SER A 102 5.85 -4.72 -11.29
N VAL A 103 6.28 -5.31 -12.41
CA VAL A 103 7.62 -5.91 -12.56
C VAL A 103 8.72 -4.85 -12.45
N SER A 104 8.42 -3.62 -12.90
CA SER A 104 9.35 -2.47 -12.84
C SER A 104 9.30 -1.69 -11.52
N ASN A 105 8.75 -2.28 -10.46
CA ASN A 105 8.63 -1.67 -9.13
C ASN A 105 8.00 -0.26 -9.14
N GLY A 106 7.07 -0.01 -10.06
CA GLY A 106 6.37 1.27 -10.20
C GLY A 106 7.09 2.32 -11.05
N ASP A 107 8.24 2.03 -11.67
CA ASP A 107 8.90 2.94 -12.60
C ASP A 107 8.34 2.80 -14.03
N PRO A 108 7.62 3.80 -14.57
CA PRO A 108 7.04 3.72 -15.90
C PRO A 108 8.08 3.73 -17.02
N ARG A 109 9.27 4.31 -16.82
CA ARG A 109 10.32 4.30 -17.84
C ARG A 109 10.95 2.92 -17.97
N ALA A 110 11.25 2.30 -16.84
CA ALA A 110 11.75 0.92 -16.81
C ALA A 110 10.73 -0.05 -17.43
N ALA A 111 9.43 0.14 -17.15
CA ALA A 111 8.35 -0.66 -17.75
C ALA A 111 8.32 -0.58 -19.28
N LEU A 112 8.48 0.64 -19.83
CA LEU A 112 8.56 0.87 -21.28
C LEU A 112 9.81 0.22 -21.90
N THR A 113 10.96 0.35 -21.24
CA THR A 113 12.22 -0.27 -21.72
C THR A 113 12.09 -1.78 -21.80
N GLN A 114 11.61 -2.44 -20.73
CA GLN A 114 11.45 -3.90 -20.73
C GLN A 114 10.45 -4.38 -21.79
N PHE A 115 9.32 -3.69 -21.93
CA PHE A 115 8.35 -4.01 -22.98
C PHE A 115 8.96 -3.89 -24.39
N SER A 116 9.78 -2.86 -24.63
CA SER A 116 10.45 -2.67 -25.92
C SER A 116 11.51 -3.74 -26.20
N GLU A 117 12.20 -4.20 -25.16
CA GLU A 117 13.16 -5.30 -25.25
C GLU A 117 12.44 -6.60 -25.62
N ASP A 118 11.36 -6.95 -24.91
CA ASP A 118 10.56 -8.15 -25.20
C ASP A 118 10.02 -8.15 -26.64
N LEU A 119 9.49 -7.01 -27.11
CA LEU A 119 9.04 -6.87 -28.51
C LEU A 119 10.18 -7.05 -29.52
N SER A 120 11.40 -6.61 -29.20
CA SER A 120 12.56 -6.80 -30.07
C SER A 120 12.93 -8.28 -30.17
N TRP A 121 12.88 -9.00 -29.03
CA TRP A 121 13.09 -10.44 -28.98
C TRP A 121 12.04 -11.20 -29.80
N GLU A 122 10.75 -10.87 -29.67
CA GLU A 122 9.67 -11.51 -30.46
C GLU A 122 9.85 -11.30 -31.97
N ARG A 123 10.26 -10.11 -32.41
CA ARG A 123 10.51 -9.83 -33.83
C ARG A 123 11.71 -10.57 -34.37
N GLN A 124 12.77 -10.72 -33.58
CA GLN A 124 13.97 -11.47 -33.98
C GLN A 124 13.69 -12.98 -34.09
N VAL A 125 12.89 -13.53 -33.17
CA VAL A 125 12.56 -14.96 -33.11
C VAL A 125 11.48 -15.35 -34.14
N GLY A 126 10.58 -14.42 -34.50
CA GLY A 126 9.56 -14.64 -35.53
C GLY A 126 10.06 -14.55 -36.99
N MET A 127 11.34 -14.25 -37.21
CA MET A 127 12.00 -14.22 -38.54
C MET A 127 12.93 -15.42 -38.80
N ALA A 128 12.81 -16.49 -38.01
CA ALA A 128 13.49 -17.78 -38.23
C ALA A 128 12.55 -18.83 -38.82
#